data_AF-A0A024S970-F1
#
_entry.id   AF-A0A024S970-F1
#
_cell.length_a   1.000
_cell.length_b   1.000
_cell.length_c   1.000
_cell.angle_alpha   90.00
_cell.angle_beta   90.00
_cell.angle_gamma   90.00
#
_symmetry.space_group_name_H-M   'P 1'
#
loop_
_entity.id
_entity.type
_entity.pdbx_description
1 polymer ?
#
loop_
_entity_poly.entity_id
_entity_poly.type
_entity_poly.pdbx_seq_one_letter_code
_entity_poly.pdbx_strand_id
1 'polypeptide(L)'
;LCLPESLAPTRLQLSCPHSNWIDVFPFPQMRDNLIRWENYFSHAEFLTDLLGNLISCMTAPPPRTSRGSRLLRARAGRNAALDRRGFILWGEPFHKDSWEVTPGFLRKWSWAVEGCGELIESTNRWRTARGETPLRM
;
A
#
# COMPACT_ATOMS: atom_id res chain seq x y z
N LEU A 1 9.24 -13.11 -21.66
CA LEU A 1 9.17 -12.59 -20.28
C LEU A 1 7.90 -13.15 -19.67
N CYS A 2 8.00 -14.07 -18.70
CA CYS A 2 6.82 -14.57 -17.99
C CYS A 2 6.46 -13.58 -16.89
N LEU A 3 5.20 -13.20 -16.82
CA LEU A 3 4.68 -12.40 -15.71
C LEU A 3 4.71 -13.26 -14.42
N PRO A 4 5.14 -12.73 -13.27
CA PRO A 4 5.02 -13.43 -12.00
C PRO A 4 3.57 -13.84 -11.73
N GLU A 5 3.35 -15.04 -11.19
CA GLU A 5 2.01 -15.58 -10.92
C GLU A 5 1.18 -14.65 -10.02
N SER A 6 1.82 -13.99 -9.05
CA SER A 6 1.19 -13.01 -8.16
C SER A 6 0.56 -11.81 -8.87
N LEU A 7 1.05 -11.49 -10.08
CA LEU A 7 0.56 -10.40 -10.92
C LEU A 7 -0.32 -10.89 -12.08
N ALA A 8 -0.53 -12.20 -12.23
CA ALA A 8 -1.46 -12.71 -13.22
C ALA A 8 -2.87 -12.08 -13.02
N PRO A 9 -3.57 -11.71 -14.11
CA PRO A 9 -4.88 -11.08 -14.00
C PRO A 9 -5.90 -12.05 -13.40
N THR A 10 -6.76 -11.55 -12.52
CA THR A 10 -7.88 -12.33 -12.00
C THR A 10 -8.99 -12.46 -13.04
N ARG A 11 -9.94 -13.39 -12.82
CA ARG A 11 -11.14 -13.48 -13.66
C ARG A 11 -11.95 -12.17 -13.64
N LEU A 12 -12.03 -11.50 -12.49
CA LEU A 12 -12.77 -10.24 -12.37
C LEU A 12 -12.10 -9.15 -13.22
N GLN A 13 -10.78 -9.02 -13.14
CA GLN A 13 -9.99 -8.09 -13.96
C GLN A 13 -10.18 -8.28 -15.46
N LEU A 14 -10.26 -9.54 -15.91
CA LEU A 14 -10.50 -9.86 -17.33
C LEU A 14 -11.92 -9.54 -17.79
N SER A 15 -12.88 -9.42 -16.87
CA SER A 15 -14.30 -9.25 -17.18
C SER A 15 -14.85 -7.86 -16.87
N CYS A 16 -14.08 -7.03 -16.16
CA CYS A 16 -14.53 -5.74 -15.64
C CYS A 16 -13.49 -4.66 -15.94
N PRO A 17 -13.84 -3.62 -16.72
CA PRO A 17 -13.00 -2.44 -16.87
C PRO A 17 -12.73 -1.81 -15.50
N HIS A 18 -11.47 -1.53 -15.20
CA HIS A 18 -11.04 -0.99 -13.92
C HIS A 18 -9.81 -0.10 -14.09
N SER A 19 -9.48 0.67 -13.07
CA SER A 19 -8.31 1.55 -13.05
C SER A 19 -7.01 0.75 -13.00
N ASN A 20 -6.11 1.01 -13.96
CA ASN A 20 -4.81 0.34 -14.11
C ASN A 20 -3.91 0.37 -12.85
N TRP A 21 -4.09 1.33 -11.93
CA TRP A 21 -3.28 1.36 -10.71
C TRP A 21 -3.58 0.18 -9.76
N ILE A 22 -4.75 -0.45 -9.90
CA ILE A 22 -5.12 -1.64 -9.12
C ILE A 22 -4.20 -2.81 -9.46
N ASP A 23 -3.69 -2.90 -10.69
CA ASP A 23 -2.80 -3.98 -11.14
C ASP A 23 -1.43 -4.00 -10.45
N VAL A 24 -1.08 -2.96 -9.69
CA VAL A 24 0.21 -2.88 -8.98
C VAL A 24 0.30 -3.88 -7.82
N PHE A 25 -0.83 -4.31 -7.26
CA PHE A 25 -0.82 -5.17 -6.08
C PHE A 25 -0.63 -6.65 -6.44
N PRO A 26 0.35 -7.34 -5.84
CA PRO A 26 0.56 -8.79 -6.05
C PRO A 26 -0.46 -9.66 -5.28
N PHE A 27 -1.62 -9.11 -4.92
CA PHE A 27 -2.64 -9.74 -4.09
C PHE A 27 -3.96 -9.82 -4.88
N PRO A 28 -4.26 -10.97 -5.52
CA PRO A 28 -5.48 -11.16 -6.31
C PRO A 28 -6.77 -10.74 -5.59
N GLN A 29 -6.93 -11.14 -4.32
CA GLN A 29 -8.11 -10.80 -3.53
C GLN A 29 -8.25 -9.29 -3.28
N MET A 30 -7.15 -8.59 -3.00
CA MET A 30 -7.16 -7.14 -2.79
C MET A 30 -7.57 -6.41 -4.07
N ARG A 31 -7.02 -6.84 -5.22
CA ARG A 31 -7.39 -6.30 -6.54
C ARG A 31 -8.88 -6.47 -6.80
N ASP A 32 -9.40 -7.67 -6.56
CA ASP A 32 -10.82 -7.95 -6.73
C ASP A 32 -11.71 -7.11 -5.81
N ASN A 33 -11.31 -6.90 -4.55
CA ASN A 33 -12.03 -6.01 -3.64
C ASN A 33 -12.05 -4.58 -4.17
N LEU A 34 -10.91 -4.04 -4.61
CA LEU A 34 -10.82 -2.68 -5.15
C LEU A 34 -11.70 -2.50 -6.39
N ILE A 35 -11.76 -3.48 -7.28
CA ILE A 35 -12.61 -3.44 -8.48
C ILE A 35 -14.09 -3.45 -8.11
N ARG A 36 -14.51 -4.33 -7.18
CA ARG A 36 -15.92 -4.38 -6.74
C ARG A 36 -16.40 -3.06 -6.15
N TRP A 37 -15.52 -2.36 -5.44
CA TRP A 37 -15.84 -1.12 -4.74
C TRP A 37 -15.39 0.14 -5.49
N GLU A 38 -14.86 0.03 -6.70
CA GLU A 38 -14.17 1.11 -7.41
C GLU A 38 -14.98 2.42 -7.42
N ASN A 39 -16.27 2.34 -7.71
CA ASN A 39 -17.15 3.51 -7.79
C ASN A 39 -17.61 4.08 -6.43
N TYR A 40 -17.19 3.49 -5.32
CA TYR A 40 -17.66 3.82 -3.97
C TYR A 40 -16.59 4.46 -3.08
N PHE A 41 -15.36 4.66 -3.58
CA PHE A 41 -14.31 5.35 -2.83
C PHE A 41 -13.51 6.34 -3.69
N SER A 42 -12.95 7.36 -3.03
CA SER A 42 -12.04 8.31 -3.66
C SER A 42 -10.70 7.65 -3.96
N HIS A 43 -10.40 7.46 -5.25
CA HIS A 43 -9.13 6.88 -5.68
C HIS A 43 -7.94 7.73 -5.24
N ALA A 44 -8.06 9.05 -5.34
CA ALA A 44 -7.01 9.97 -4.91
C ALA A 44 -6.75 9.89 -3.41
N GLU A 45 -7.80 9.72 -2.60
CA GLU A 45 -7.66 9.56 -1.15
C GLU A 45 -7.02 8.21 -0.80
N PHE A 46 -7.45 7.13 -1.45
CA PHE A 46 -6.86 5.81 -1.27
C PHE A 46 -5.37 5.81 -1.62
N LEU A 47 -4.99 6.37 -2.78
CA LEU A 47 -3.58 6.47 -3.20
C LEU A 47 -2.76 7.37 -2.27
N THR A 48 -3.35 8.43 -1.73
CA THR A 48 -2.69 9.30 -0.73
C THR A 48 -2.37 8.54 0.55
N ASP A 49 -3.34 7.77 1.05
CA ASP A 49 -3.17 6.96 2.25
C ASP A 49 -2.30 5.73 2.01
N LEU A 50 -2.30 5.16 0.80
CA LEU A 50 -1.44 4.03 0.39
C LEU A 50 0.04 4.43 0.40
N LEU A 51 0.35 5.60 -0.16
CA LEU A 51 1.71 6.10 -0.30
C LEU A 51 2.25 6.81 0.95
N GLY A 52 1.43 6.95 1.99
CA GLY A 52 1.85 7.46 3.30
C GLY A 52 2.56 8.80 3.28
N ASN A 53 2.07 9.72 2.43
CA ASN A 53 2.59 11.07 2.15
C ASN A 53 3.74 11.21 1.12
N LEU A 54 4.07 10.20 0.29
CA LEU A 54 4.98 10.42 -0.84
C LEU A 54 4.41 11.38 -1.93
N ILE A 55 3.10 11.61 -1.97
CA ILE A 55 2.49 12.49 -2.99
C ILE A 55 2.88 13.96 -2.81
N SER A 56 3.22 14.42 -1.60
CA SER A 56 3.72 15.80 -1.44
C SER A 56 5.03 16.04 -2.22
N CYS A 57 5.74 14.99 -2.64
CA CYS A 57 6.93 15.09 -3.48
C CYS A 57 6.58 15.19 -4.98
N MET A 58 5.44 14.62 -5.41
CA MET A 58 5.01 14.65 -6.81
C MET A 58 4.17 15.89 -7.14
N THR A 59 3.57 16.53 -6.15
CA THR A 59 2.84 17.80 -6.30
C THR A 59 3.67 19.01 -5.86
N ALA A 60 4.87 18.81 -5.32
CA ALA A 60 5.81 19.90 -5.08
C ALA A 60 6.47 20.31 -6.41
N PRO A 61 6.58 21.60 -6.72
CA PRO A 61 7.36 22.05 -7.86
C PRO A 61 8.80 21.52 -7.75
N PRO A 62 9.45 21.15 -8.87
CA PRO A 62 10.78 20.55 -8.82
C PRO A 62 11.75 21.48 -8.08
N PRO A 63 12.55 20.96 -7.15
CA PRO A 63 13.48 21.79 -6.40
C PRO A 63 14.51 22.37 -7.38
N ARG A 64 14.49 23.69 -7.54
CA ARG A 64 15.57 24.40 -8.22
C ARG A 64 16.79 24.30 -7.32
N THR A 65 17.80 23.59 -7.82
CA THR A 65 19.18 23.47 -7.32
C THR A 65 19.48 22.36 -6.31
N SER A 66 20.46 21.56 -6.72
CA SER A 66 21.05 20.43 -6.03
C SER A 66 21.82 20.88 -4.79
N ARG A 67 21.41 20.41 -3.61
CA ARG A 67 22.32 20.14 -2.48
C ARG A 67 21.63 19.33 -1.40
N GLY A 68 22.10 18.09 -1.24
CA GLY A 68 21.95 17.30 -0.03
C GLY A 68 20.57 16.70 0.20
N SER A 69 20.47 15.38 0.04
CA SER A 69 19.41 14.55 0.61
C SER A 69 19.43 14.69 2.15
N ARG A 70 18.75 15.72 2.65
CA ARG A 70 18.57 16.01 4.09
C ARG A 70 17.26 16.79 4.32
N LEU A 71 16.19 16.39 3.63
CA LEU A 71 14.86 16.98 3.72
C LEU A 71 13.86 15.82 3.60
N LEU A 72 13.05 15.44 4.59
CA LEU A 72 12.57 16.18 5.74
C LEU A 72 12.36 15.23 6.92
N ARG A 73 12.92 15.62 8.07
CA ARG A 73 12.38 15.28 9.38
C ARG A 73 10.99 15.90 9.42
N ALA A 74 9.97 15.14 9.00
CA ALA A 74 8.58 15.51 9.23
C ALA A 74 8.47 15.89 10.70
N ARG A 75 7.75 16.99 11.01
CA ARG A 75 7.48 17.42 12.38
C ARG A 75 6.74 16.28 13.09
N ALA A 76 7.50 15.36 13.68
CA ALA A 76 6.99 14.21 14.38
C ALA A 76 6.56 14.70 15.76
N GLY A 77 5.35 15.23 15.84
CA GLY A 77 4.60 15.13 17.08
C GLY A 77 4.53 13.64 17.45
N ARG A 78 4.66 13.31 18.74
CA ARG A 78 4.76 11.92 19.23
C ARG A 78 3.60 11.00 18.80
N ASN A 79 2.50 11.55 18.27
CA ASN A 79 1.34 10.81 17.76
C ASN A 79 1.34 10.57 16.23
N ALA A 80 2.31 11.11 15.47
CA ALA A 80 2.34 11.00 14.01
C ALA A 80 2.69 9.59 13.50
N ALA A 81 3.42 8.80 14.28
CA ALA A 81 3.79 7.43 13.90
C ALA A 81 2.59 6.47 13.94
N LEU A 82 1.65 6.67 14.88
CA LEU A 82 0.45 5.83 15.04
C LEU A 82 -0.64 6.11 13.99
N ASP A 83 -0.61 7.31 13.39
CA ASP A 83 -1.54 7.70 12.34
C ASP A 83 -0.95 7.56 10.92
N ARG A 84 0.27 7.01 10.80
CA ARG A 84 0.84 6.73 9.49
C ARG A 84 -0.01 5.68 8.78
N ARG A 85 -0.64 6.08 7.68
CA ARG A 85 -1.33 5.22 6.74
C ARG A 85 -0.36 4.86 5.62
N GLY A 86 -0.36 3.61 5.17
CA GLY A 86 0.30 3.20 3.94
C GLY A 86 0.72 1.75 3.90
N PHE A 87 1.33 1.41 2.78
CA PHE A 87 2.07 0.17 2.60
C PHE A 87 3.57 0.47 2.67
N ILE A 88 4.32 -0.49 3.17
CA ILE A 88 5.78 -0.49 3.21
C ILE A 88 6.25 -1.64 2.33
N LEU A 89 7.19 -1.35 1.44
CA LEU A 89 7.81 -2.34 0.57
C LEU A 89 9.24 -2.61 1.05
N TRP A 90 9.49 -3.85 1.45
CA TRP A 90 10.76 -4.32 2.02
C TRP A 90 11.66 -5.05 1.02
N GLY A 91 11.15 -5.32 -0.18
CA GLY A 91 11.83 -6.09 -1.22
C GLY A 91 11.19 -5.86 -2.59
N GLU A 92 11.25 -6.87 -3.45
CA GLU A 92 10.70 -6.74 -4.81
C GLU A 92 9.15 -6.65 -4.80
N PRO A 93 8.55 -5.75 -5.60
CA PRO A 93 7.10 -5.50 -5.61
C PRO A 93 6.23 -6.70 -5.97
N PHE A 94 6.73 -7.64 -6.77
CA PHE A 94 5.96 -8.81 -7.21
C PHE A 94 5.99 -9.96 -6.20
N HIS A 95 6.83 -9.90 -5.17
CA HIS A 95 6.82 -10.85 -4.07
C HIS A 95 5.87 -10.38 -2.97
N LYS A 96 4.83 -11.18 -2.68
CA LYS A 96 3.83 -10.88 -1.64
C LYS A 96 4.48 -10.66 -0.26
N ASP A 97 5.50 -11.45 0.07
CA ASP A 97 6.29 -11.37 1.30
C ASP A 97 7.10 -10.07 1.47
N SER A 98 7.18 -9.22 0.44
CA SER A 98 7.84 -7.92 0.51
C SER A 98 6.94 -6.82 1.09
N TRP A 99 5.65 -7.05 1.25
CA TRP A 99 4.69 -5.98 1.59
C TRP A 99 4.27 -6.02 3.05
N GLU A 100 4.21 -4.85 3.67
CA GLU A 100 3.65 -4.64 5.02
C GLU A 100 2.60 -3.53 4.96
N VAL A 101 1.43 -3.75 5.56
CA VAL A 101 0.38 -2.71 5.69
C VAL A 101 0.40 -2.11 7.10
N THR A 102 0.32 -0.78 7.19
CA THR A 102 0.31 -0.11 8.51
C THR A 102 -1.04 -0.25 9.21
N PRO A 103 -1.08 -0.27 10.56
CA PRO A 103 -2.34 -0.30 11.30
C PRO A 103 -3.26 0.88 10.94
N GLY A 104 -2.69 2.06 10.67
CA GLY A 104 -3.46 3.23 10.25
C GLY A 104 -4.20 3.01 8.93
N PHE A 105 -3.57 2.34 7.96
CA PHE A 105 -4.22 2.02 6.70
C PHE A 105 -5.39 1.06 6.93
N LEU A 106 -5.16 0.01 7.73
CA LEU A 106 -6.18 -0.99 8.04
C LEU A 106 -7.41 -0.39 8.73
N ARG A 107 -7.23 0.58 9.64
CA ARG A 107 -8.37 1.24 10.31
C ARG A 107 -9.37 1.87 9.35
N LYS A 108 -8.92 2.32 8.17
CA LYS A 108 -9.75 3.04 7.20
C LYS A 108 -10.14 2.19 5.99
N TRP A 109 -9.21 1.36 5.52
CA TRP A 109 -9.31 0.63 4.26
C TRP A 109 -9.30 -0.89 4.46
N SER A 110 -9.71 -1.39 5.63
CA SER A 110 -9.74 -2.83 5.93
C SER A 110 -10.48 -3.65 4.86
N TRP A 111 -11.60 -3.14 4.36
CA TRP A 111 -12.39 -3.78 3.30
C TRP A 111 -11.58 -4.04 2.02
N ALA A 112 -10.57 -3.21 1.71
CA ALA A 112 -9.76 -3.39 0.51
C ALA A 112 -8.90 -4.65 0.60
N VAL A 113 -8.50 -5.04 1.81
CA VAL A 113 -7.58 -6.14 2.08
C VAL A 113 -8.27 -7.31 2.81
N GLU A 114 -9.60 -7.29 2.92
CA GLU A 114 -10.38 -8.38 3.47
C GLU A 114 -10.13 -9.68 2.68
N GLY A 115 -9.89 -10.79 3.39
CA GLY A 115 -9.52 -12.08 2.79
C GLY A 115 -8.06 -12.20 2.33
N CYS A 116 -7.23 -11.15 2.47
CA CYS A 116 -5.82 -11.18 2.07
C CYS A 116 -4.91 -11.75 3.18
N GLY A 117 -5.04 -13.04 3.49
CA GLY A 117 -4.25 -13.71 4.54
C GLY A 117 -2.74 -13.52 4.38
N GLU A 118 -2.22 -13.70 3.16
CA GLU A 118 -0.79 -13.55 2.84
C GLU A 118 -0.26 -12.14 3.14
N LEU A 119 -1.07 -11.09 2.94
CA LEU A 119 -0.67 -9.72 3.27
C LEU A 119 -0.54 -9.54 4.79
N ILE A 120 -1.45 -10.10 5.58
CA ILE A 120 -1.41 -10.05 7.05
C ILE A 120 -0.26 -10.88 7.60
N GLU A 121 0.02 -12.05 7.02
CA GLU A 121 1.18 -12.88 7.36
C GLU A 121 2.50 -12.15 7.08
N SER A 122 2.66 -11.60 5.87
CA SER A 122 3.84 -10.79 5.51
C SER A 122 3.99 -9.58 6.43
N THR A 123 2.90 -8.86 6.68
CA THR A 123 2.87 -7.72 7.61
C THR A 123 3.35 -8.13 9.00
N ASN A 124 2.85 -9.25 9.54
CA ASN A 124 3.20 -9.71 10.88
C ASN A 124 4.64 -10.22 10.97
N ARG A 125 5.19 -10.78 9.89
CA ARG A 125 6.60 -11.15 9.77
C ARG A 125 7.50 -9.93 9.97
N TRP A 126 7.25 -8.86 9.21
CA TRP A 126 8.05 -7.63 9.29
C TRP A 126 7.89 -6.90 10.62
N ARG A 127 6.66 -6.83 11.15
CA ARG A 127 6.37 -6.22 12.46
C ARG A 127 7.09 -6.96 13.58
N THR A 128 6.99 -8.29 13.60
CA THR A 128 7.61 -9.11 14.66
C THR A 128 9.13 -9.10 14.58
N ALA A 129 9.72 -9.04 13.38
CA ALA A 129 11.16 -8.88 13.19
C ALA A 129 11.72 -7.59 13.83
N ARG A 130 10.87 -6.56 14.02
CA ARG A 130 11.22 -5.30 14.71
C ARG A 130 10.70 -5.22 16.14
N GLY A 131 10.11 -6.30 16.68
CA GLY A 131 9.52 -6.33 18.02
C GLY A 131 8.16 -5.61 18.15
N GLU A 132 7.46 -5.35 17.04
CA GLU A 132 6.11 -4.77 17.05
C GLU A 132 5.03 -5.84 17.20
N THR A 133 3.91 -5.49 17.85
CA THR A 133 2.75 -6.39 18.00
C THR A 133 2.14 -6.77 16.64
N PRO A 134 1.85 -8.06 16.38
CA PRO A 134 1.12 -8.51 15.21
C PRO A 134 -0.25 -7.85 15.07
N LEU A 135 -0.65 -7.56 13.83
CA LEU A 135 -2.00 -7.13 13.49
C LEU A 135 -2.92 -8.34 13.38
N ARG A 136 -4.20 -8.09 13.67
CA ARG A 136 -5.30 -9.04 13.49
C ARG A 136 -6.34 -8.40 12.59
N MET A 137 -6.92 -9.20 11.72
CA MET A 137 -8.09 -8.88 10.89
C MET A 137 -9.25 -9.76 11.29
#